data_AF-A0A8S3J4X9-F1
#
_entry.id   AF-A0A8S3J4X9-F1
#
_cell.length_a   1.000
_cell.length_b   1.000
_cell.length_c   1.000
_cell.angle_alpha   90.00
_cell.angle_beta   90.00
_cell.angle_gamma   90.00
#
_symmetry.space_group_name_H-M   'P 1'
#
loop_
_entity.id
_entity.type
_entity.pdbx_description
1 polymer ?
#
loop_
_entity_poly.entity_id
_entity_poly.type
_entity_poly.pdbx_seq_one_letter_code
_entity_poly.pdbx_strand_id
1 'polypeptide(L)'
;EEVSHTKAIIRNIQRDNRWYTFRVAAVTRLGYSSFSTTTKPFRLNSQNESQKSSSTIAAPKNFLLKDFQLDSNTINVTLSWQKPDFPIYGYQISWEAQNDPSLLVNTIDISSSLYPLELTIPLLSMHTSYIFKIRSLMIPDDDQIQMSVPVSIKFNYEEELFSIRNFYLSEPFYINGSIKTDISWNKINDYRIQ
;
A
#
# COMPACT_ATOMS: atom_id res chain seq x y z
N GLU A 1 -20.40 47.32 -10.95
CA GLU A 1 -19.55 46.95 -9.80
C GLU A 1 -19.22 45.47 -9.90
N GLU A 2 -17.94 45.12 -9.91
CA GLU A 2 -17.48 43.74 -9.94
C GLU A 2 -17.49 43.22 -8.50
N VAL A 3 -18.52 42.44 -8.13
CA VAL A 3 -18.68 41.95 -6.75
C VAL A 3 -17.68 40.81 -6.53
N SER A 4 -16.52 41.14 -5.98
CA SER A 4 -15.54 40.15 -5.52
C SER A 4 -16.07 39.46 -4.26
N HIS A 5 -16.52 38.22 -4.41
CA HIS A 5 -16.87 37.38 -3.27
C HIS A 5 -15.62 36.62 -2.82
N THR A 6 -15.12 36.93 -1.62
CA THR A 6 -13.99 36.21 -1.00
C THR A 6 -14.41 34.92 -0.31
N LYS A 7 -15.72 34.57 -0.36
CA LYS A 7 -16.31 33.41 0.27
C LYS A 7 -17.30 32.73 -0.67
N ALA A 8 -17.25 31.40 -0.71
CA ALA A 8 -18.23 30.57 -1.40
C ALA A 8 -18.88 29.59 -0.41
N ILE A 9 -20.20 29.38 -0.55
CA ILE A 9 -20.92 28.33 0.16
C ILE A 9 -21.15 27.20 -0.84
N ILE A 10 -20.53 26.05 -0.59
CA ILE A 10 -20.71 24.87 -1.41
C ILE A 10 -21.91 24.10 -0.86
N ARG A 11 -22.97 24.01 -1.65
CA ARG A 11 -24.19 23.28 -1.32
C ARG A 11 -24.19 21.92 -2.02
N ASN A 12 -25.00 20.99 -1.53
CA ASN A 12 -25.17 19.65 -2.10
C ASN A 12 -23.89 18.80 -2.18
N ILE A 13 -22.93 19.04 -1.27
CA ILE A 13 -21.81 18.11 -1.11
C ILE A 13 -22.38 16.78 -0.61
N GLN A 14 -22.03 15.68 -1.30
CA GLN A 14 -22.50 14.34 -0.93
C GLN A 14 -21.93 13.98 0.45
N ARG A 15 -22.81 13.62 1.39
CA ARG A 15 -22.45 13.25 2.77
C ARG A 15 -22.12 11.75 2.92
N ASP A 16 -21.77 11.09 1.84
CA ASP A 16 -21.66 9.64 1.69
C ASP A 16 -20.31 9.09 2.19
N ASN A 17 -19.84 9.54 3.36
CA ASN A 17 -18.55 9.10 3.92
C ASN A 17 -17.35 9.40 3.00
N ARG A 18 -17.48 10.41 2.13
CA ARG A 18 -16.36 10.86 1.29
C ARG A 18 -15.50 11.88 2.01
N TRP A 19 -14.22 11.81 1.71
CA TRP A 19 -13.24 12.82 2.08
C TRP A 19 -13.13 13.86 0.99
N TYR A 20 -13.14 15.13 1.40
CA TYR A 20 -13.03 16.26 0.50
C TYR A 20 -11.75 17.04 0.79
N THR A 21 -11.13 17.51 -0.29
CA THR A 21 -10.08 18.53 -0.25
C THR A 21 -10.46 19.65 -1.19
N PHE A 22 -10.02 20.87 -0.89
CA PHE A 22 -10.33 22.04 -1.70
C PHE A 22 -9.04 22.75 -2.08
N ARG A 23 -9.05 23.35 -3.25
CA ARG A 23 -8.04 24.32 -3.71
C ARG A 23 -8.75 25.34 -4.58
N VAL A 24 -8.25 26.57 -4.61
CA VAL A 24 -8.87 27.67 -5.35
C VAL A 24 -7.87 28.28 -6.33
N ALA A 25 -8.34 28.73 -7.48
CA ALA A 25 -7.55 29.52 -8.43
C ALA A 25 -8.36 30.75 -8.82
N ALA A 26 -7.70 31.88 -9.05
CA ALA A 26 -8.34 33.06 -9.61
C ALA A 26 -8.57 32.85 -11.12
N VAL A 27 -9.68 33.37 -11.63
CA VAL A 27 -9.96 33.38 -13.07
C VAL A 27 -9.85 34.81 -13.57
N THR A 28 -9.04 35.04 -14.59
CA THR A 28 -8.82 36.35 -15.21
C THR A 28 -9.20 36.28 -16.69
N ARG A 29 -9.20 37.43 -17.38
CA ARG A 29 -9.41 37.49 -18.84
C ARG A 29 -8.36 36.71 -19.64
N LEU A 30 -7.21 36.43 -19.04
CA LEU A 30 -6.10 35.68 -19.65
C LEU A 30 -6.13 34.19 -19.28
N GLY A 31 -7.10 33.74 -18.47
CA GLY A 31 -7.23 32.37 -18.01
C GLY A 31 -7.08 32.22 -16.49
N TYR A 32 -6.79 30.98 -16.05
CA TYR A 32 -6.66 30.62 -14.63
C TYR A 32 -5.28 30.98 -14.07
N SER A 33 -5.24 31.47 -12.84
CA SER A 33 -3.99 31.51 -12.05
C SER A 33 -3.57 30.10 -11.63
N SER A 34 -2.37 29.99 -11.06
CA SER A 34 -2.00 28.79 -10.29
C SER A 34 -3.03 28.54 -9.18
N PHE A 35 -3.29 27.26 -8.91
CA PHE A 35 -4.12 26.87 -7.76
C PHE A 35 -3.38 27.17 -6.45
N SER A 36 -4.15 27.45 -5.40
CA SER A 36 -3.68 27.47 -4.02
C SER A 36 -3.13 26.09 -3.62
N THR A 37 -2.45 26.06 -2.48
CA THR A 37 -2.22 24.79 -1.77
C THR A 37 -3.56 24.12 -1.47
N THR A 38 -3.57 22.79 -1.53
CA THR A 38 -4.74 21.98 -1.22
C THR A 38 -4.99 22.01 0.29
N THR A 39 -6.24 22.14 0.72
CA THR A 39 -6.62 22.05 2.13
C THR A 39 -6.33 20.67 2.69
N LYS A 40 -6.23 20.57 4.02
CA LYS A 40 -6.28 19.28 4.70
C LYS A 40 -7.60 18.55 4.34
N PRO A 41 -7.58 17.22 4.17
CA PRO A 41 -8.79 16.44 3.92
C PRO A 41 -9.76 16.51 5.10
N PHE A 42 -11.04 16.73 4.83
CA PHE A 42 -12.08 16.67 5.86
C PHE A 42 -13.30 15.87 5.41
N ARG A 43 -14.11 15.44 6.38
CA ARG A 43 -15.35 14.69 6.17
C ARG A 43 -16.53 15.45 6.75
N LEU A 44 -17.61 15.53 5.99
CA LEU A 44 -18.88 16.09 6.47
C LEU A 44 -19.64 14.99 7.24
N ASN A 45 -19.51 14.97 8.55
CA ASN A 45 -20.27 14.06 9.39
C ASN A 45 -21.71 14.59 9.52
N SER A 46 -22.71 13.72 9.26
CA SER A 46 -24.09 14.04 9.58
C SER A 46 -24.22 14.21 11.10
N GLN A 47 -24.92 15.26 11.54
CA GLN A 47 -25.22 15.54 12.95
C GLN A 47 -25.63 14.26 13.69
N ASN A 48 -24.72 13.79 14.54
CA ASN A 48 -24.91 12.96 15.73
C ASN A 48 -23.50 12.64 16.26
N GLU A 49 -22.95 13.57 17.04
CA GLU A 49 -21.68 13.51 17.76
C GLU A 49 -21.66 12.43 18.88
N SER A 50 -22.33 11.28 18.69
CA SER A 50 -22.32 10.18 19.66
C SER A 50 -21.77 8.87 19.09
N GLN A 51 -21.42 8.83 17.82
CA GLN A 51 -20.48 7.82 17.33
C GLN A 51 -19.11 8.48 17.27
N LYS A 52 -18.40 8.34 18.38
CA LYS A 52 -16.94 8.20 18.44
C LYS A 52 -16.57 7.02 17.53
N SER A 53 -16.77 7.18 16.22
CA SER A 53 -16.27 6.23 15.24
C SER A 53 -14.77 6.32 15.41
N SER A 54 -14.20 5.34 16.10
CA SER A 54 -12.78 5.05 16.09
C SER A 54 -12.32 5.33 14.67
N SER A 55 -11.58 6.42 14.50
CA SER A 55 -11.05 6.91 13.25
C SER A 55 -9.95 5.96 12.84
N THR A 56 -10.30 4.72 12.56
CA THR A 56 -9.35 3.69 12.21
C THR A 56 -8.95 3.98 10.78
N ILE A 57 -7.81 4.66 10.62
CA ILE A 57 -7.22 4.95 9.32
C ILE A 57 -7.11 3.64 8.56
N ALA A 58 -7.58 3.64 7.32
CA ALA A 58 -7.55 2.44 6.49
C ALA A 58 -6.09 2.09 6.15
N ALA A 59 -5.71 0.85 6.42
CA ALA A 59 -4.39 0.35 6.06
C ALA A 59 -4.28 0.15 4.53
N PRO A 60 -3.05 0.08 3.98
CA PRO A 60 -2.85 -0.18 2.56
C PRO A 60 -3.44 -1.53 2.16
N LYS A 61 -3.97 -1.61 0.94
CA LYS A 61 -4.60 -2.82 0.41
C LYS A 61 -3.58 -3.63 -0.37
N ASN A 62 -3.80 -4.95 -0.48
CA ASN A 62 -3.00 -5.84 -1.33
C ASN A 62 -1.49 -5.66 -1.12
N PHE A 63 -1.06 -5.54 0.14
CA PHE A 63 0.35 -5.51 0.49
C PHE A 63 0.95 -6.90 0.27
N LEU A 64 1.87 -7.01 -0.68
CA LEU A 64 2.41 -8.28 -1.13
C LEU A 64 3.86 -8.17 -1.58
N LEU A 65 4.55 -9.30 -1.52
CA LEU A 65 5.85 -9.51 -2.14
C LEU A 65 5.65 -9.56 -3.66
N LYS A 66 6.13 -8.54 -4.36
CA LYS A 66 6.01 -8.46 -5.83
C LYS A 66 7.09 -9.30 -6.52
N ASP A 67 8.33 -9.11 -6.11
CA ASP A 67 9.50 -9.75 -6.70
C ASP A 67 10.67 -9.76 -5.73
N PHE A 68 11.70 -10.55 -6.02
CA PHE A 68 12.98 -10.48 -5.33
C PHE A 68 14.15 -10.77 -6.29
N GLN A 69 15.29 -10.15 -6.03
CA GLN A 69 16.51 -10.33 -6.81
C GLN A 69 17.66 -10.74 -5.91
N LEU A 70 18.44 -11.71 -6.37
CA LEU A 70 19.60 -12.22 -5.64
C LEU A 70 20.85 -11.46 -6.05
N ASP A 71 21.65 -11.10 -5.06
CA ASP A 71 23.01 -10.58 -5.27
C ASP A 71 23.96 -11.27 -4.30
N SER A 72 24.73 -12.23 -4.83
CA SER A 72 25.77 -13.01 -4.16
C SER A 72 25.33 -13.66 -2.83
N ASN A 73 25.26 -12.88 -1.74
CA ASN A 73 24.86 -13.31 -0.39
C ASN A 73 23.69 -12.50 0.19
N THR A 74 23.15 -11.58 -0.59
CA THR A 74 22.05 -10.70 -0.19
C THR A 74 20.87 -10.82 -1.15
N ILE A 75 19.70 -10.43 -0.65
CA ILE A 75 18.47 -10.41 -1.42
C ILE A 75 17.84 -9.03 -1.39
N ASN A 76 17.43 -8.58 -2.56
CA ASN A 76 16.67 -7.34 -2.75
C ASN A 76 15.20 -7.72 -2.89
N VAL A 77 14.36 -7.28 -1.96
CA VAL A 77 12.94 -7.62 -1.93
C VAL A 77 12.11 -6.45 -2.42
N THR A 78 11.28 -6.66 -3.43
CA THR A 78 10.35 -5.65 -3.92
C THR A 78 8.95 -5.90 -3.36
N LEU A 79 8.46 -4.91 -2.62
CA LEU A 79 7.13 -4.88 -2.03
C LEU A 79 6.21 -4.04 -2.92
N SER A 80 4.93 -4.41 -2.97
CA SER A 80 3.90 -3.61 -3.64
C SER A 80 2.63 -3.53 -2.80
N TRP A 81 1.87 -2.45 -2.96
CA TRP A 81 0.58 -2.27 -2.32
C TRP A 81 -0.32 -1.37 -3.15
N GLN A 82 -1.58 -1.27 -2.72
CA GLN A 82 -2.59 -0.38 -3.28
C GLN A 82 -2.99 0.69 -2.27
N LYS A 83 -3.33 1.86 -2.79
CA LYS A 83 -3.80 2.98 -1.99
C LYS A 83 -5.08 2.60 -1.23
N PRO A 84 -5.20 2.94 0.06
CA PRO A 84 -6.48 2.80 0.74
C PRO A 84 -7.53 3.74 0.14
N ASP A 85 -8.80 3.42 0.32
CA ASP A 85 -9.92 4.30 -0.06
C ASP A 85 -10.10 5.43 0.99
N PHE A 86 -8.99 6.04 1.39
CA PHE A 86 -8.89 6.98 2.50
C PHE A 86 -7.75 7.97 2.23
N PRO A 87 -7.89 9.26 2.58
CA PRO A 87 -6.84 10.24 2.36
C PRO A 87 -5.66 9.99 3.29
N ILE A 88 -4.49 9.85 2.69
CA ILE A 88 -3.22 9.61 3.37
C ILE A 88 -2.16 10.53 2.78
N TYR A 89 -1.21 10.95 3.58
CA TYR A 89 -0.06 11.74 3.09
C TYR A 89 1.12 10.84 2.75
N GLY A 90 1.19 9.65 3.34
CA GLY A 90 2.29 8.72 3.13
C GLY A 90 2.04 7.32 3.66
N TYR A 91 3.09 6.51 3.58
CA TYR A 91 3.15 5.19 4.15
C TYR A 91 4.40 5.07 5.01
N GLN A 92 4.32 4.27 6.06
CA GLN A 92 5.49 3.82 6.80
C GLN A 92 5.68 2.33 6.53
N ILE A 93 6.85 1.97 6.02
CA ILE A 93 7.25 0.58 5.81
C ILE A 93 8.32 0.26 6.83
N SER A 94 8.16 -0.85 7.54
CA SER A 94 9.15 -1.34 8.48
C SER A 94 9.45 -2.82 8.28
N TRP A 95 10.69 -3.23 8.53
CA TRP A 95 11.09 -4.63 8.44
C TRP A 95 12.04 -5.03 9.56
N GLU A 96 11.90 -6.29 9.98
CA GLU A 96 12.68 -6.88 11.06
C GLU A 96 12.97 -8.35 10.74
N ALA A 97 14.14 -8.82 11.19
CA ALA A 97 14.47 -10.24 11.14
C ALA A 97 13.68 -10.97 12.23
N GLN A 98 12.99 -12.06 11.88
CA GLN A 98 12.13 -12.78 12.81
C GLN A 98 12.92 -13.52 13.90
N ASN A 99 14.15 -13.95 13.58
CA ASN A 99 14.95 -14.81 14.45
C ASN A 99 15.84 -14.03 15.42
N ASP A 100 15.85 -12.70 15.34
CA ASP A 100 16.68 -11.87 16.20
C ASP A 100 15.89 -10.64 16.69
N PRO A 101 15.24 -10.74 17.87
CA PRO A 101 14.52 -9.62 18.47
C PRO A 101 15.43 -8.48 18.94
N SER A 102 16.76 -8.67 18.92
CA SER A 102 17.73 -7.62 19.28
C SER A 102 18.12 -6.72 18.11
N LEU A 103 17.76 -7.10 16.88
CA LEU A 103 18.00 -6.26 15.71
C LEU A 103 17.00 -5.10 15.64
N LEU A 104 17.51 -3.95 15.22
CA LEU A 104 16.73 -2.73 15.06
C LEU A 104 15.66 -2.94 13.98
N VAL A 105 14.42 -2.55 14.31
CA VAL A 105 13.35 -2.41 13.33
C VAL A 105 13.73 -1.31 12.37
N ASN A 106 14.02 -1.66 11.13
CA ASN A 106 14.27 -0.67 10.09
C ASN A 106 12.94 -0.09 9.65
N THR A 107 12.89 1.22 9.47
CA THR A 107 11.65 1.94 9.11
C THR A 107 11.96 3.02 8.09
N ILE A 108 11.06 3.19 7.12
CA ILE A 108 11.11 4.25 6.11
C ILE A 108 9.71 4.81 5.87
N ASP A 109 9.62 6.14 5.82
CA ASP A 109 8.40 6.84 5.45
C ASP A 109 8.48 7.29 3.98
N ILE A 110 7.41 7.09 3.23
CA ILE A 110 7.31 7.39 1.80
C ILE A 110 6.04 8.17 1.49
N SER A 111 6.08 9.04 0.49
CA SER A 111 4.96 9.87 0.08
C SER A 111 3.82 9.07 -0.56
N SER A 112 2.57 9.49 -0.35
CA SER A 112 1.39 8.90 -1.00
C SER A 112 1.25 9.26 -2.48
N SER A 113 2.14 10.11 -3.00
CA SER A 113 2.26 10.47 -4.42
C SER A 113 3.20 9.55 -5.21
N LEU A 114 3.83 8.57 -4.56
CA LEU A 114 4.73 7.62 -5.22
C LEU A 114 3.96 6.82 -6.29
N TYR A 115 4.57 6.67 -7.48
CA TYR A 115 4.03 5.82 -8.54
C TYR A 115 5.18 5.14 -9.31
N PRO A 116 5.20 3.80 -9.42
CA PRO A 116 4.23 2.86 -8.83
C PRO A 116 4.32 2.79 -7.29
N LEU A 117 3.29 2.24 -6.63
CA LEU A 117 3.27 2.06 -5.18
C LEU A 117 4.08 0.82 -4.77
N GLU A 118 5.39 0.93 -4.93
CA GLU A 118 6.35 -0.15 -4.75
C GLU A 118 7.60 0.35 -4.03
N LEU A 119 8.25 -0.54 -3.28
CA LEU A 119 9.52 -0.27 -2.62
C LEU A 119 10.41 -1.50 -2.70
N THR A 120 11.63 -1.32 -3.21
CA THR A 120 12.68 -2.34 -3.12
C THR A 120 13.52 -2.10 -1.88
N ILE A 121 13.56 -3.10 -1.00
CA ILE A 121 14.40 -3.14 0.19
C ILE A 121 15.65 -3.95 -0.16
N PRO A 122 16.83 -3.31 -0.25
CA PRO A 122 18.04 -3.98 -0.68
C PRO A 122 18.79 -4.62 0.49
N LEU A 123 19.76 -5.48 0.17
CA LEU A 123 20.79 -5.99 1.10
C LEU A 123 20.25 -6.78 2.30
N LEU A 124 19.15 -7.52 2.12
CA LEU A 124 18.65 -8.42 3.15
C LEU A 124 19.46 -9.73 3.15
N SER A 125 19.56 -10.40 4.30
CA SER A 125 20.26 -11.69 4.42
C SER A 125 19.43 -12.82 3.83
N MET A 126 20.02 -13.65 2.97
CA MET A 126 19.31 -14.79 2.33
C MET A 126 18.83 -15.85 3.33
N HIS A 127 19.53 -16.03 4.45
CA HIS A 127 19.24 -17.08 5.44
C HIS A 127 18.42 -16.57 6.63
N THR A 128 17.64 -15.51 6.42
CA THR A 128 16.89 -14.85 7.49
C THR A 128 15.45 -14.66 7.06
N SER A 129 14.52 -15.09 7.92
CA SER A 129 13.10 -14.75 7.77
C SER A 129 12.89 -13.30 8.14
N TYR A 130 12.17 -12.56 7.30
CA TYR A 130 11.78 -11.18 7.54
C TYR A 130 10.28 -11.03 7.70
N ILE A 131 9.88 -10.11 8.57
CA ILE A 131 8.52 -9.60 8.64
C ILE A 131 8.53 -8.18 8.11
N PHE A 132 7.85 -7.96 6.99
CA PHE A 132 7.59 -6.62 6.47
C PHE A 132 6.24 -6.14 6.98
N LYS A 133 6.16 -4.88 7.38
CA LYS A 133 4.93 -4.24 7.84
C LYS A 133 4.74 -2.91 7.10
N ILE A 134 3.51 -2.59 6.73
CA ILE A 134 3.16 -1.29 6.16
C ILE A 134 2.00 -0.66 6.92
N ARG A 135 2.09 0.65 7.15
CA ARG A 135 1.03 1.49 7.73
C ARG A 135 0.72 2.65 6.80
N SER A 136 -0.54 3.05 6.77
CA SER A 136 -0.96 4.33 6.21
C SER A 136 -0.69 5.45 7.20
N LEU A 137 -0.18 6.58 6.72
CA LEU A 137 0.05 7.77 7.51
C LEU A 137 -0.96 8.87 7.14
N MET A 138 -1.63 9.44 8.15
CA MET A 138 -2.57 10.55 8.01
C MET A 138 -2.14 11.70 8.94
N ILE A 139 -2.33 12.94 8.51
CA ILE A 139 -2.29 14.12 9.39
C ILE A 139 -3.72 14.68 9.41
N PRO A 140 -4.49 14.48 10.49
CA PRO A 140 -5.78 15.12 10.68
C PRO A 140 -5.60 16.60 11.06
N ASP A 141 -6.72 17.28 11.29
CA ASP A 141 -6.76 18.71 11.60
C ASP A 141 -5.89 19.13 12.80
N ASP A 142 -5.63 18.22 13.75
CA ASP A 142 -4.79 18.40 14.94
C ASP A 142 -3.26 18.32 14.70
N ASP A 143 -2.82 18.24 13.44
CA ASP A 143 -1.39 18.19 13.04
C ASP A 143 -0.56 17.03 13.63
N GLN A 144 -1.22 16.07 14.30
CA GLN A 144 -0.59 14.85 14.80
C GLN A 144 -0.62 13.74 13.76
N ILE A 145 0.51 13.09 13.53
CA ILE A 145 0.56 11.91 12.64
C ILE A 145 -0.23 10.78 13.29
N GLN A 146 -1.25 10.31 12.59
CA GLN A 146 -1.99 9.11 12.94
C GLN A 146 -1.63 7.98 11.96
N MET A 147 -1.59 6.75 12.48
CA MET A 147 -1.20 5.57 11.72
C MET A 147 -2.32 4.53 11.70
N SER A 148 -2.46 3.82 10.59
CA SER A 148 -3.31 2.62 10.54
C SER A 148 -2.72 1.47 11.36
N VAL A 149 -3.54 0.45 11.60
CA VAL A 149 -3.02 -0.87 11.95
C VAL A 149 -2.04 -1.36 10.86
N PRO A 150 -0.94 -2.03 11.23
CA PRO A 150 0.02 -2.54 10.26
C PRO A 150 -0.53 -3.75 9.52
N VAL A 151 -0.37 -3.77 8.20
CA VAL A 151 -0.51 -5.00 7.41
C VAL A 151 0.88 -5.61 7.29
N SER A 152 0.98 -6.92 7.52
CA SER A 152 2.28 -7.60 7.56
C SER A 152 2.33 -8.75 6.57
N ILE A 153 3.49 -8.95 5.96
CA ILE A 153 3.80 -10.17 5.21
C ILE A 153 5.11 -10.75 5.73
N LYS A 154 5.23 -12.07 5.62
CA LYS A 154 6.46 -12.79 5.94
C LYS A 154 7.18 -13.13 4.64
N PHE A 155 8.49 -13.12 4.70
CA PHE A 155 9.34 -13.54 3.62
C PHE A 155 10.47 -14.37 4.16
N ASN A 156 10.66 -15.55 3.59
CA ASN A 156 11.83 -16.37 3.79
C ASN A 156 12.23 -16.90 2.42
N TYR A 157 13.44 -16.57 2.00
CA TYR A 157 13.93 -16.97 0.68
C TYR A 157 14.00 -18.50 0.51
N GLU A 158 14.44 -19.22 1.54
CA GLU A 158 14.48 -20.69 1.52
C GLU A 158 13.07 -21.28 1.37
N GLU A 159 12.06 -20.74 2.05
CA GLU A 159 10.67 -21.18 1.87
C GLU A 159 10.14 -20.87 0.46
N GLU A 160 10.52 -19.71 -0.12
CA GLU A 160 10.12 -19.36 -1.48
C GLU A 160 10.77 -20.27 -2.53
N LEU A 161 12.00 -20.75 -2.32
CA LEU A 161 12.67 -21.72 -3.22
C LEU A 161 11.89 -23.03 -3.36
N PHE A 162 11.24 -23.47 -2.28
CA PHE A 162 10.45 -24.69 -2.26
C PHE A 162 8.95 -24.43 -2.51
N SER A 163 8.56 -23.17 -2.72
CA SER A 163 7.18 -22.81 -3.00
C SER A 163 6.79 -23.16 -4.45
N ILE A 164 5.70 -23.90 -4.60
CA ILE A 164 5.11 -24.20 -5.91
C ILE A 164 4.11 -23.09 -6.23
N ARG A 165 4.44 -22.21 -7.18
CA ARG A 165 3.50 -21.21 -7.70
C ARG A 165 2.78 -21.74 -8.95
N ASN A 166 1.52 -21.34 -9.11
CA ASN A 166 0.66 -21.73 -10.24
C ASN A 166 0.49 -23.26 -10.38
N PHE A 167 0.36 -23.96 -9.25
CA PHE A 167 -0.04 -25.37 -9.27
C PHE A 167 -1.43 -25.49 -9.90
N TYR A 168 -1.51 -26.22 -11.00
CA TYR A 168 -2.74 -26.43 -11.75
C TYR A 168 -2.96 -27.92 -11.97
N LEU A 169 -4.19 -28.33 -11.70
CA LEU A 169 -4.71 -29.66 -12.01
C LEU A 169 -5.72 -29.50 -13.15
N SER A 170 -5.49 -30.20 -14.25
CA SER A 170 -6.42 -30.23 -15.38
C SER A 170 -7.67 -31.07 -15.09
N GLU A 171 -8.73 -30.88 -15.87
CA GLU A 171 -9.91 -31.74 -15.79
C GLU A 171 -9.52 -33.21 -16.05
N PRO A 172 -10.03 -34.17 -15.24
CA PRO A 172 -9.70 -35.57 -15.40
C PRO A 172 -10.25 -36.13 -16.71
N PHE A 173 -9.47 -36.99 -17.37
CA PHE A 173 -9.83 -37.64 -18.63
C PHE A 173 -9.57 -39.15 -18.58
N TYR A 174 -10.30 -39.90 -19.41
CA TYR A 174 -10.19 -41.36 -19.49
C TYR A 174 -9.30 -41.80 -20.65
N ILE A 175 -8.27 -42.60 -20.35
CA ILE A 175 -7.44 -43.27 -21.36
C ILE A 175 -7.20 -44.72 -20.94
N ASN A 176 -7.47 -45.66 -21.85
CA ASN A 176 -7.25 -47.11 -21.66
C ASN A 176 -7.87 -47.67 -20.35
N GLY A 177 -9.10 -47.27 -20.04
CA GLY A 177 -9.83 -47.76 -18.86
C GLY A 177 -9.34 -47.20 -17.52
N SER A 178 -8.42 -46.22 -17.53
CA SER A 178 -7.93 -45.54 -16.33
C SER A 178 -8.21 -44.04 -16.38
N ILE A 179 -8.52 -43.44 -15.24
CA ILE A 179 -8.65 -41.98 -15.08
C ILE A 179 -7.25 -41.39 -14.96
N LYS A 180 -6.98 -40.33 -15.72
CA LYS A 180 -5.75 -39.56 -15.70
C LYS A 180 -6.06 -38.07 -15.55
N THR A 181 -5.09 -37.31 -15.09
CA THR A 181 -5.13 -35.84 -15.03
C THR A 181 -3.70 -35.34 -15.21
N ASP A 182 -3.56 -34.23 -15.92
CA ASP A 182 -2.29 -33.54 -16.04
C ASP A 182 -2.10 -32.58 -14.85
N ILE A 183 -0.92 -32.65 -14.25
CA ILE A 183 -0.46 -31.77 -13.17
C ILE A 183 0.62 -30.86 -13.74
N SER A 184 0.48 -29.55 -13.54
CA SER A 184 1.48 -28.57 -13.97
C SER A 184 1.76 -27.53 -12.89
N TRP A 185 2.99 -27.03 -12.84
CA TRP A 185 3.36 -25.89 -12.01
C TRP A 185 4.50 -25.12 -12.68
N ASN A 186 4.69 -23.86 -12.27
CA ASN A 186 5.85 -23.09 -12.71
C ASN A 186 7.04 -23.42 -11.79
N LYS A 187 8.16 -23.83 -12.39
CA LYS A 187 9.44 -23.90 -11.68
C LYS A 187 9.92 -22.46 -11.42
N ILE A 188 10.28 -22.14 -10.19
CA ILE A 188 11.05 -20.93 -9.92
C ILE A 188 12.46 -21.20 -10.44
N ASN A 189 12.94 -20.37 -11.38
CA ASN A 189 14.30 -20.49 -11.89
C ASN A 189 15.28 -20.13 -10.77
N ASP A 190 15.95 -21.13 -10.22
CA ASP A 190 17.09 -20.92 -9.32
C ASP A 190 18.33 -20.60 -10.17
N TYR A 191 18.74 -19.33 -10.15
CA TYR A 191 19.91 -18.85 -10.91
C TYR A 191 21.25 -19.33 -10.35
N ARG A 192 21.28 -20.10 -9.24
CA ARG A 192 22.50 -20.71 -8.69
C ARG A 192 22.98 -21.93 -9.48
N ILE A 193 22.16 -22.44 -10.39
CA ILE A 193 22.52 -23.55 -11.28
C ILE A 193 22.79 -22.99 -12.69
N GLN A 194 23.92 -22.30 -12.85
CA GLN A 194 24.55 -22.05 -14.14
C GLN A 194 26.01 -22.50 -14.08
#